data_AF-A0A819MPV8-F1
#
_entry.id   AF-A0A819MPV8-F1
#
_cell.length_a   1.000
_cell.length_b   1.000
_cell.length_c   1.000
_cell.angle_alpha   90.00
_cell.angle_beta   90.00
_cell.angle_gamma   90.00
#
_symmetry.space_group_name_H-M   'P 1'
#
loop_
_entity.id
_entity.type
_entity.pdbx_description
1 polymer ?
#
loop_
_entity_poly.entity_id
_entity_poly.type
_entity_poly.pdbx_seq_one_letter_code
_entity_poly.pdbx_strand_id
1 'polypeptide(L)'
;MFQQLLYIFLIIFISSSNSNRISLIGNNWTITNNINHTAQGTIPGTIHTILFAAKQIPEPYLDYNDLDLRYLIYNNWTFTKKFDLFSDFLTSNQITIHLEQIDTVAAITINNCLIGRTNSMFIPYTFHVANSCLKFENEISVDFESPVLYALKQANTYNDTVPPDCPPSVVRGECYVQFIRKEPSSFGWGF
;
A
#
# COMPACT_ATOMS: atom_id res chain seq x y z
N MET A 1 -25.98 -9.49 48.92
CA MET A 1 -24.75 -9.17 49.70
C MET A 1 -23.77 -8.52 48.73
N PHE A 2 -23.29 -7.35 49.13
CA PHE A 2 -22.51 -6.33 48.42
C PHE A 2 -21.45 -6.78 47.40
N GLN A 3 -21.42 -6.11 46.25
CA GLN A 3 -20.23 -5.37 45.83
C GLN A 3 -20.63 -4.25 44.83
N GLN A 4 -20.51 -3.01 45.27
CA GLN A 4 -20.43 -1.84 44.40
C GLN A 4 -19.04 -1.82 43.77
N LEU A 5 -18.95 -1.79 42.44
CA LEU A 5 -17.72 -1.46 41.72
C LEU A 5 -17.88 -0.09 41.08
N LEU A 6 -17.15 0.87 41.63
CA LEU A 6 -16.95 2.22 41.15
C LEU A 6 -16.11 2.17 39.87
N TYR A 7 -16.66 2.54 38.72
CA TYR A 7 -15.84 2.85 37.54
C TYR A 7 -15.67 4.36 37.44
N ILE A 8 -14.50 4.83 37.86
CA ILE A 8 -13.97 6.15 37.53
C ILE A 8 -13.59 6.11 36.05
N PHE A 9 -14.12 7.02 35.24
CA PHE A 9 -13.47 7.39 33.98
C PHE A 9 -13.10 8.86 34.03
N LEU A 10 -11.79 9.10 33.95
CA LEU A 10 -11.14 10.40 33.90
C LEU A 10 -11.46 11.08 32.56
N ILE A 11 -12.01 12.29 32.61
CA ILE A 11 -12.15 13.21 31.47
C ILE A 11 -10.88 14.04 31.39
N ILE A 12 -10.18 14.12 30.25
CA ILE A 12 -9.25 15.23 29.97
C ILE A 12 -9.28 15.63 28.48
N PHE A 13 -9.80 16.84 28.27
CA PHE A 13 -9.58 17.87 27.24
C PHE A 13 -9.46 17.47 25.76
N ILE A 14 -10.52 17.82 25.01
CA ILE A 14 -10.39 18.17 23.59
C ILE A 14 -9.66 19.51 23.53
N SER A 15 -8.33 19.48 23.60
CA SER A 15 -7.56 20.52 22.94
C SER A 15 -7.90 20.39 21.45
N SER A 16 -8.47 21.44 20.85
CA SER A 16 -8.54 21.56 19.41
C SER A 16 -7.11 21.48 18.88
N SER A 17 -6.64 20.27 18.58
CA SER A 17 -5.34 20.09 17.95
C SER A 17 -5.50 20.64 16.55
N ASN A 18 -4.92 21.81 16.29
CA ASN A 18 -4.64 22.23 14.93
C ASN A 18 -3.77 21.12 14.32
N SER A 19 -4.40 20.25 13.54
CA SER A 19 -3.72 19.20 12.81
C SER A 19 -3.29 19.81 11.48
N ASN A 20 -2.03 20.22 11.41
CA ASN A 20 -1.42 20.53 10.13
C ASN A 20 -1.37 19.23 9.32
N ARG A 21 -1.77 19.32 8.05
CA ARG A 21 -1.77 18.17 7.13
C ARG A 21 -1.01 18.54 5.86
N ILE A 22 -0.13 17.65 5.44
CA ILE A 22 0.53 17.72 4.14
C ILE A 22 0.00 16.55 3.32
N SER A 23 -0.58 16.86 2.16
CA SER A 23 -1.00 15.83 1.23
C SER A 23 0.20 15.35 0.41
N LEU A 24 0.39 14.04 0.35
CA LEU A 24 1.38 13.41 -0.53
C LEU A 24 0.78 12.98 -1.87
N ILE A 25 -0.51 13.22 -2.08
CA ILE A 25 -1.23 13.02 -3.35
C ILE A 25 -0.64 13.93 -4.44
N GLY A 26 -0.77 13.51 -5.69
CA GLY A 26 -0.36 14.26 -6.87
C GLY A 26 0.91 13.71 -7.50
N ASN A 27 1.62 14.58 -8.22
CA ASN A 27 2.76 14.22 -9.07
C ASN A 27 4.04 13.99 -8.24
N ASN A 28 5.16 13.78 -8.96
CA ASN A 28 6.52 13.65 -8.44
C ASN A 28 6.74 12.39 -7.59
N TRP A 29 5.96 11.35 -7.84
CA TRP A 29 6.29 10.01 -7.37
C TRP A 29 7.22 9.33 -8.37
N THR A 30 8.25 8.64 -7.88
CA THR A 30 9.06 7.74 -8.69
C THR A 30 8.62 6.30 -8.42
N ILE A 31 8.30 5.56 -9.47
CA ILE A 31 7.82 4.18 -9.40
C ILE A 31 8.83 3.31 -10.13
N THR A 32 9.36 2.31 -9.45
CA THR A 32 10.40 1.42 -10.02
C THR A 32 10.23 -0.02 -9.56
N ASN A 33 10.62 -0.97 -10.40
CA ASN A 33 10.81 -2.36 -10.02
C ASN A 33 12.29 -2.74 -9.87
N ASN A 34 13.21 -1.77 -10.01
CA ASN A 34 14.67 -1.96 -10.00
C ASN A 34 15.20 -2.98 -11.02
N ILE A 35 14.43 -3.29 -12.07
CA ILE A 35 14.80 -4.24 -13.12
C ILE A 35 14.83 -3.54 -14.48
N ASN A 36 13.65 -3.14 -14.98
CA ASN A 36 13.48 -2.62 -16.33
C ASN A 36 12.52 -1.42 -16.42
N HIS A 37 11.85 -1.06 -15.32
CA HIS A 37 10.93 0.07 -15.28
C HIS A 37 11.33 1.07 -14.21
N THR A 38 11.35 2.34 -14.61
CA THR A 38 11.37 3.49 -13.69
C THR A 38 10.60 4.61 -14.38
N ALA A 39 9.55 5.10 -13.72
CA ALA A 39 8.67 6.12 -14.26
C ALA A 39 8.34 7.18 -13.21
N GLN A 40 8.11 8.41 -13.68
CA GLN A 40 7.44 9.43 -12.87
C GLN A 40 5.93 9.20 -12.95
N GLY A 41 5.26 9.24 -11.80
CA GLY A 41 3.84 8.94 -11.69
C GLY A 41 3.08 9.92 -10.81
N THR A 42 1.76 9.80 -10.91
CA THR A 42 0.79 10.54 -10.11
C THR A 42 0.05 9.54 -9.21
N ILE A 43 -0.12 9.89 -7.95
CA ILE A 43 -0.92 9.12 -6.98
C ILE A 43 -2.17 9.93 -6.64
N PRO A 44 -3.38 9.32 -6.58
CA PRO A 44 -3.67 7.89 -6.77
C PRO A 44 -3.45 7.40 -8.22
N GLY A 45 -3.02 6.14 -8.35
CA GLY A 45 -2.72 5.48 -9.62
C GLY A 45 -2.21 4.06 -9.40
N THR A 46 -2.18 3.24 -10.45
CA THR A 46 -1.63 1.88 -10.43
C THR A 46 -0.34 1.80 -11.25
N ILE A 47 0.42 0.71 -11.09
CA ILE A 47 1.60 0.42 -11.92
C ILE A 47 1.24 0.53 -13.40
N HIS A 48 0.14 -0.11 -13.82
CA HIS A 48 -0.30 -0.11 -15.23
C HIS A 48 -0.63 1.30 -15.73
N THR A 49 -1.42 2.07 -14.98
CA THR A 49 -1.80 3.43 -15.43
C THR A 49 -0.60 4.36 -15.50
N ILE A 50 0.35 4.22 -14.57
CA ILE A 50 1.56 5.06 -14.50
C ILE A 50 2.51 4.71 -15.64
N LEU A 51 2.79 3.42 -15.88
CA LEU A 51 3.67 3.00 -16.98
C LEU A 51 3.07 3.30 -18.34
N PHE A 52 1.75 3.16 -18.49
CA PHE A 52 1.05 3.50 -19.73
C PHE A 52 1.14 5.01 -20.03
N ALA A 53 0.89 5.87 -19.04
CA ALA A 53 1.07 7.32 -19.17
C ALA A 53 2.52 7.70 -19.52
N ALA A 54 3.49 6.96 -18.98
CA ALA A 54 4.90 7.10 -19.30
C ALA A 54 5.31 6.45 -20.64
N LYS A 55 4.36 5.86 -21.39
CA LYS A 55 4.57 5.16 -22.67
C LYS A 55 5.61 4.02 -22.59
N GLN A 56 5.71 3.36 -21.43
CA GLN A 56 6.62 2.24 -21.20
C GLN A 56 5.96 0.87 -21.45
N ILE A 57 4.63 0.83 -21.55
CA ILE A 57 3.85 -0.36 -21.88
C ILE A 57 2.78 0.00 -22.91
N PRO A 58 2.32 -0.95 -23.73
CA PRO A 58 1.15 -0.78 -24.59
C PRO A 58 -0.14 -0.62 -23.77
N GLU A 59 -1.25 -0.29 -24.45
CA GLU A 59 -2.60 -0.23 -23.87
C GLU A 59 -2.96 -1.58 -23.23
N PRO A 60 -3.12 -1.67 -21.89
CA PRO A 60 -3.30 -2.95 -21.21
C PRO A 60 -4.53 -3.76 -21.65
N TYR A 61 -5.58 -3.11 -22.17
CA TYR A 61 -6.81 -3.79 -22.60
C TYR A 61 -6.83 -4.23 -24.07
N LEU A 62 -5.76 -3.98 -24.83
CA LEU A 62 -5.70 -4.35 -26.24
C LEU A 62 -5.11 -5.76 -26.41
N ASP A 63 -5.70 -6.54 -27.31
CA ASP A 63 -5.23 -7.87 -27.73
C ASP A 63 -4.95 -8.83 -26.55
N TYR A 64 -3.71 -9.32 -26.43
CA TYR A 64 -3.26 -10.26 -25.39
C TYR A 64 -2.36 -9.59 -24.34
N ASN A 65 -2.47 -8.27 -24.18
CA ASN A 65 -1.64 -7.53 -23.22
C ASN A 65 -1.91 -7.93 -21.76
N ASP A 66 -3.04 -8.57 -21.45
CA ASP A 66 -3.28 -9.23 -20.17
C ASP A 66 -2.23 -10.31 -19.88
N LEU A 67 -1.79 -11.03 -20.91
CA LEU A 67 -0.75 -12.05 -20.84
C LEU A 67 0.65 -11.45 -20.99
N ASP A 68 0.84 -10.55 -21.95
CA ASP A 68 2.16 -10.00 -22.27
C ASP A 68 2.68 -9.07 -21.16
N LEU A 69 1.78 -8.40 -20.43
CA LEU A 69 2.12 -7.52 -19.30
C LEU A 69 2.06 -8.22 -17.95
N ARG A 70 1.75 -9.53 -17.93
CA ARG A 70 1.58 -10.31 -16.70
C ARG A 70 2.80 -10.28 -15.77
N TYR A 71 4.00 -10.15 -16.33
CA TYR A 71 5.23 -10.04 -15.53
C TYR A 71 5.20 -8.84 -14.55
N LEU A 72 4.43 -7.79 -14.84
CA LEU A 72 4.33 -6.61 -13.97
C LEU A 72 3.80 -6.96 -12.59
N ILE A 73 2.81 -7.85 -12.50
CA ILE A 73 2.18 -8.25 -11.22
C ILE A 73 3.00 -9.29 -10.44
N TYR A 74 4.01 -9.91 -11.07
CA TYR A 74 4.96 -10.82 -10.42
C TYR A 74 6.19 -10.10 -9.83
N ASN A 75 6.38 -8.83 -10.18
CA ASN A 75 7.47 -8.02 -9.66
C ASN A 75 7.07 -7.30 -8.35
N ASN A 76 8.07 -7.04 -7.52
CA ASN A 76 7.95 -6.06 -6.44
C ASN A 76 8.14 -4.65 -7.00
N TRP A 77 7.50 -3.68 -6.37
CA TRP A 77 7.52 -2.28 -6.82
C TRP A 77 7.78 -1.35 -5.65
N THR A 78 8.58 -0.32 -5.89
CA THR A 78 8.88 0.72 -4.90
C THR A 78 8.38 2.05 -5.42
N PHE A 79 7.57 2.72 -4.60
CA PHE A 79 7.02 4.04 -4.86
C PHE A 79 7.68 5.02 -3.90
N THR A 80 8.43 6.00 -4.42
CA THR A 80 9.12 7.00 -3.60
C THR A 80 8.64 8.41 -3.89
N LYS A 81 8.61 9.24 -2.84
CA LYS A 81 8.36 10.69 -2.97
C LYS A 81 9.10 11.47 -1.91
N LYS A 82 9.69 12.58 -2.33
CA LYS A 82 10.28 13.57 -1.43
C LYS A 82 9.24 14.59 -0.99
N PHE A 83 9.33 15.02 0.26
CA PHE A 83 8.48 16.03 0.85
C PHE A 83 9.20 16.77 1.97
N ASP A 84 8.87 18.05 2.12
CA ASP A 84 9.44 18.90 3.16
C ASP A 84 8.49 19.00 4.34
N LEU A 85 9.05 19.01 5.55
CA LEU A 85 8.30 19.34 6.76
C LEU A 85 8.59 20.79 7.15
N PHE A 86 7.54 21.59 7.26
CA PHE A 86 7.64 22.95 7.79
C PHE A 86 7.96 22.94 9.29
N SER A 87 8.48 24.06 9.82
CA SER A 87 8.91 24.22 11.23
C SER A 87 7.89 23.73 12.24
N ASP A 88 6.60 23.91 11.95
CA ASP A 88 5.50 23.59 12.87
C ASP A 88 5.26 22.09 13.00
N PHE A 89 5.74 21.27 12.06
CA PHE A 89 5.72 19.82 12.19
C PHE A 89 6.83 19.33 13.12
N LEU A 90 8.02 19.93 13.06
CA LEU A 90 9.17 19.50 13.88
C LEU A 90 8.98 19.76 15.37
N THR A 91 8.08 20.70 15.74
CA THR A 91 7.70 20.97 17.13
C THR A 91 6.48 20.15 17.58
N SER A 92 5.86 19.36 16.70
CA SER A 92 4.75 18.49 17.05
C SER A 92 5.24 17.26 17.83
N ASN A 93 4.52 16.93 18.90
CA ASN A 93 4.80 15.73 19.69
C ASN A 93 4.30 14.44 19.01
N GLN A 94 3.44 14.54 17.99
CA GLN A 94 2.87 13.40 17.29
C GLN A 94 2.77 13.67 15.79
N ILE A 95 3.57 12.94 15.01
CA ILE A 95 3.47 12.91 13.55
C ILE A 95 2.97 11.53 13.15
N THR A 96 2.00 11.51 12.24
CA THR A 96 1.44 10.28 11.70
C THR A 96 1.40 10.33 10.18
N ILE A 97 1.58 9.17 9.55
CA ILE A 97 1.21 8.96 8.15
C ILE A 97 -0.15 8.27 8.13
N HIS A 98 -1.08 8.86 7.39
CA HIS A 98 -2.39 8.29 7.14
C HIS A 98 -2.50 7.84 5.69
N LEU A 99 -2.89 6.59 5.48
CA LEU A 99 -3.16 5.99 4.18
C LEU A 99 -4.65 5.66 4.14
N GLU A 100 -5.42 6.40 3.33
CA GLU A 100 -6.86 6.13 3.17
C GLU A 100 -7.10 4.79 2.47
N GLN A 101 -6.29 4.49 1.47
CA GLN A 101 -6.30 3.23 0.73
C GLN A 101 -4.89 2.89 0.24
N ILE A 102 -4.55 1.60 0.28
CA ILE A 102 -3.30 1.07 -0.25
C ILE A 102 -3.52 -0.37 -0.72
N ASP A 103 -3.16 -0.65 -1.96
CA ASP A 103 -3.36 -1.95 -2.60
C ASP A 103 -2.02 -2.65 -2.84
N THR A 104 -1.60 -3.63 -2.04
CA THR A 104 -2.27 -4.17 -0.84
C THR A 104 -1.21 -4.43 0.24
N VAL A 105 -0.21 -5.24 -0.11
CA VAL A 105 0.87 -5.65 0.78
C VAL A 105 2.07 -4.76 0.55
N ALA A 106 2.44 -3.97 1.56
CA ALA A 106 3.57 -3.06 1.46
C ALA A 106 4.29 -2.86 2.79
N ALA A 107 5.57 -2.50 2.70
CA ALA A 107 6.33 -1.89 3.79
C ALA A 107 6.45 -0.39 3.53
N ILE A 108 6.27 0.41 4.59
CA ILE A 108 6.31 1.87 4.49
C ILE A 108 7.49 2.36 5.32
N THR A 109 8.39 3.09 4.67
CA THR A 109 9.56 3.68 5.32
C THR A 109 9.60 5.18 5.10
N ILE A 110 10.14 5.91 6.07
CA ILE A 110 10.53 7.33 5.91
C ILE A 110 12.01 7.43 6.23
N ASN A 111 12.80 7.98 5.32
CA ASN A 111 14.26 8.11 5.46
C ASN A 111 14.91 6.79 5.93
N ASN A 112 14.51 5.67 5.32
CA ASN A 112 14.95 4.30 5.63
C ASN A 112 14.51 3.74 7.00
N CYS A 113 13.72 4.48 7.77
CA CYS A 113 13.10 3.99 9.00
C CYS A 113 11.73 3.39 8.70
N LEU A 114 11.54 2.11 9.03
CA LEU A 114 10.27 1.40 8.88
C LEU A 114 9.24 1.95 9.86
N ILE A 115 8.12 2.46 9.33
CA ILE A 115 7.02 3.00 10.15
C ILE A 115 5.80 2.08 10.18
N GLY A 116 5.66 1.17 9.21
CA GLY A 116 4.47 0.33 9.13
C GLY A 116 4.51 -0.71 8.01
N ARG A 117 3.55 -1.63 8.09
CA ARG A 117 3.26 -2.62 7.03
C ARG A 117 1.76 -2.70 6.81
N THR A 118 1.36 -3.03 5.59
CA THR A 118 -0.04 -3.18 5.18
C THR A 118 -0.24 -4.55 4.57
N ASN A 119 -1.47 -5.06 4.62
CA ASN A 119 -1.84 -6.35 4.03
C ASN A 119 -3.30 -6.41 3.56
N SER A 120 -3.98 -5.27 3.48
CA SER A 120 -5.38 -5.19 3.06
C SER A 120 -5.69 -3.90 2.33
N MET A 121 -6.34 -4.03 1.17
CA MET A 121 -6.83 -2.95 0.31
C MET A 121 -8.05 -2.21 0.88
N PHE A 122 -8.73 -2.80 1.85
CA PHE A 122 -10.09 -2.40 2.26
C PHE A 122 -10.15 -1.58 3.54
N ILE A 123 -9.02 -1.35 4.20
CA ILE A 123 -8.95 -0.62 5.45
C ILE A 123 -7.93 0.52 5.35
N PRO A 124 -8.18 1.66 6.02
CA PRO A 124 -7.18 2.70 6.15
C PRO A 124 -6.10 2.30 7.17
N TYR A 125 -4.93 2.90 7.06
CA TYR A 125 -3.82 2.72 8.00
C TYR A 125 -3.36 4.06 8.55
N THR A 126 -2.99 4.07 9.82
CA THR A 126 -2.34 5.23 10.47
C THR A 126 -1.11 4.74 11.21
N PHE A 127 0.05 5.28 10.85
CA PHE A 127 1.34 4.92 11.48
C PHE A 127 1.94 6.13 12.18
N HIS A 128 2.39 5.94 13.41
CA HIS A 128 3.20 6.94 14.10
C HIS A 128 4.61 6.99 13.51
N VAL A 129 5.11 8.19 13.29
CA VAL A 129 6.48 8.42 12.82
C VAL A 129 7.30 8.91 13.99
N ALA A 130 8.37 8.18 14.32
CA ALA A 130 9.29 8.63 15.35
C ALA A 130 10.05 9.88 14.86
N ASN A 131 10.20 10.89 15.72
CA ASN A 131 10.91 12.11 15.37
C ASN A 131 12.37 11.85 14.92
N SER A 132 12.98 10.76 15.39
CA SER A 132 14.32 10.32 14.96
C SER A 132 14.39 9.87 13.49
N CYS A 133 13.25 9.54 12.88
CA CYS A 133 13.15 9.16 11.48
C CYS A 133 13.01 10.37 10.55
N LEU A 134 12.79 11.56 11.11
CA LEU A 134 12.50 12.77 10.34
C LEU A 134 13.72 13.68 10.18
N LYS A 135 13.73 14.40 9.07
CA LYS A 135 14.73 15.40 8.66
C LYS A 135 13.98 16.64 8.14
N PHE A 136 14.72 17.65 7.69
CA PHE A 136 14.11 18.80 7.01
C PHE A 136 13.50 18.38 5.66
N GLU A 137 14.32 17.76 4.80
CA GLU A 137 13.90 17.08 3.58
C GLU A 137 13.68 15.60 3.88
N ASN A 138 12.50 15.07 3.59
CA ASN A 138 12.14 13.70 3.87
C ASN A 138 11.83 12.94 2.59
N GLU A 139 12.06 11.64 2.61
CA GLU A 139 11.62 10.73 1.56
C GLU A 139 10.76 9.63 2.18
N ILE A 140 9.58 9.43 1.61
CA ILE A 140 8.75 8.26 1.89
C ILE A 140 9.00 7.22 0.81
N SER A 141 9.15 5.96 1.21
CA SER A 141 9.13 4.79 0.33
C SER A 141 7.96 3.88 0.70
N VAL A 142 7.25 3.40 -0.31
CA VAL A 142 6.25 2.35 -0.20
C VAL A 142 6.69 1.17 -1.06
N ASP A 143 7.17 0.12 -0.40
CA ASP A 143 7.73 -1.07 -1.01
C ASP A 143 6.65 -2.15 -1.07
N PHE A 144 6.05 -2.33 -2.24
CA PHE A 144 5.01 -3.31 -2.52
C PHE A 144 5.59 -4.69 -2.83
N GLU A 145 5.00 -5.71 -2.22
CA GLU A 145 5.21 -7.11 -2.59
C GLU A 145 4.24 -7.50 -3.71
N SER A 146 4.68 -8.36 -4.64
CA SER A 146 3.78 -8.95 -5.65
C SER A 146 2.55 -9.59 -4.98
N PRO A 147 1.32 -9.22 -5.39
CA PRO A 147 0.12 -9.79 -4.79
C PRO A 147 0.01 -11.30 -5.06
N VAL A 148 0.48 -11.76 -6.22
CA VAL A 148 0.43 -13.18 -6.61
C VAL A 148 1.41 -14.01 -5.79
N LEU A 149 2.66 -13.54 -5.65
CA LEU A 149 3.67 -14.24 -4.86
C LEU A 149 3.33 -14.21 -3.37
N TYR A 150 2.78 -13.10 -2.87
CA TYR A 150 2.27 -13.02 -1.50
C TYR A 150 1.14 -14.04 -1.26
N ALA A 151 0.12 -14.06 -2.13
CA ALA A 151 -1.00 -14.99 -2.01
C ALA A 151 -0.53 -16.46 -2.01
N LEU A 152 0.38 -16.82 -2.93
CA LEU A 152 1.00 -18.15 -2.98
C LEU A 152 1.76 -18.48 -1.68
N LYS A 153 2.55 -17.54 -1.16
CA LYS A 153 3.29 -17.72 0.10
C LYS A 153 2.35 -17.94 1.29
N GLN A 154 1.28 -17.17 1.35
CA GLN A 154 0.26 -17.31 2.39
C GLN A 154 -0.46 -18.67 2.29
N ALA A 155 -0.79 -19.13 1.08
CA ALA A 155 -1.37 -20.45 0.83
C ALA A 155 -0.43 -21.57 1.32
N ASN A 156 0.85 -21.50 0.96
CA ASN A 156 1.85 -22.50 1.37
C ASN A 156 2.12 -22.54 2.88
N THR A 157 1.84 -21.45 3.60
CA THR A 157 2.02 -21.36 5.05
C THR A 157 0.77 -21.81 5.81
N TYR A 158 -0.38 -21.89 5.14
CA TYR A 158 -1.63 -22.28 5.77
C TYR A 158 -1.70 -23.81 5.89
N ASN A 159 -2.12 -24.29 7.05
CA ASN A 159 -2.07 -25.73 7.38
C ASN A 159 -3.18 -26.56 6.73
N ASP A 160 -4.08 -25.95 5.96
CA ASP A 160 -5.22 -26.61 5.36
C ASP A 160 -5.46 -26.12 3.93
N THR A 161 -6.33 -26.79 3.20
CA THR A 161 -6.76 -26.39 1.85
C THR A 161 -7.93 -25.41 1.92
N VAL A 162 -7.86 -24.32 1.16
CA VAL A 162 -8.95 -23.34 1.04
C VAL A 162 -9.30 -23.20 -0.43
N PRO A 163 -10.22 -24.03 -0.97
CA PRO A 163 -10.55 -24.00 -2.39
C PRO A 163 -11.39 -22.76 -2.77
N PRO A 164 -11.41 -22.38 -4.06
CA PRO A 164 -10.58 -22.94 -5.14
C PRO A 164 -9.14 -22.40 -5.11
N ASP A 165 -8.17 -23.23 -5.44
CA ASP A 165 -6.76 -22.79 -5.54
C ASP A 165 -6.54 -21.87 -6.75
N CYS A 166 -7.10 -22.22 -7.90
CA CYS A 166 -6.96 -21.44 -9.14
C CYS A 166 -8.31 -21.26 -9.84
N PRO A 167 -8.50 -20.16 -10.58
CA PRO A 167 -9.65 -19.99 -11.45
C PRO A 167 -9.58 -20.97 -12.64
N PRO A 168 -10.71 -21.23 -13.34
CA PRO A 168 -10.71 -21.99 -14.58
C PRO A 168 -9.72 -21.42 -15.61
N SER A 169 -9.06 -22.29 -16.39
CA SER A 169 -8.04 -21.88 -17.37
C SER A 169 -8.55 -20.88 -18.42
N VAL A 170 -9.85 -20.93 -18.75
CA VAL A 170 -10.49 -19.98 -19.67
C VAL A 170 -10.45 -18.52 -19.18
N VAL A 171 -10.39 -18.31 -17.86
CA VAL A 171 -10.27 -16.98 -17.24
C VAL A 171 -8.87 -16.42 -17.43
N ARG A 172 -7.86 -17.28 -17.65
CA ARG A 172 -6.44 -16.91 -17.72
C ARG A 172 -6.01 -16.05 -16.52
N GLY A 173 -6.57 -16.34 -15.34
CA GLY A 173 -6.37 -15.59 -14.10
C GLY A 173 -5.19 -16.10 -13.25
N GLU A 174 -5.10 -15.58 -12.02
CA GLU A 174 -4.09 -15.94 -11.02
C GLU A 174 -4.69 -16.76 -9.88
N CYS A 175 -3.85 -17.53 -9.20
CA CYS A 175 -4.27 -18.45 -8.12
C CYS A 175 -4.23 -17.79 -6.74
N TYR A 176 -4.89 -18.43 -5.76
CA TYR A 176 -4.81 -18.16 -4.32
C TYR A 176 -5.36 -16.80 -3.86
N VAL A 177 -6.26 -16.18 -4.64
CA VAL A 177 -6.87 -14.88 -4.31
C VAL A 177 -7.52 -14.81 -2.92
N GLN A 178 -8.01 -15.95 -2.41
CA GLN A 178 -8.57 -16.12 -1.07
C GLN A 178 -7.56 -15.85 0.07
N PHE A 179 -6.26 -15.90 -0.21
CA PHE A 179 -5.19 -15.68 0.76
C PHE A 179 -4.69 -14.23 0.83
N ILE A 180 -5.29 -13.32 0.06
CA ILE A 180 -4.96 -11.89 0.08
C ILE A 180 -6.22 -11.02 0.23
N ARG A 181 -6.15 -9.98 1.06
CA ARG A 181 -7.26 -9.04 1.28
C ARG A 181 -7.26 -7.94 0.20
N LYS A 182 -7.47 -8.34 -1.05
CA LYS A 182 -7.52 -7.53 -2.27
C LYS A 182 -8.84 -7.79 -3.02
N GLU A 183 -9.21 -6.91 -3.95
CA GLU A 183 -10.35 -7.13 -4.86
C GLU A 183 -10.26 -8.50 -5.55
N PRO A 184 -11.22 -9.43 -5.37
CA PRO A 184 -11.09 -10.78 -5.92
C PRO A 184 -11.03 -10.86 -7.45
N SER A 185 -11.79 -10.02 -8.15
CA SER A 185 -11.80 -9.94 -9.63
C SER A 185 -10.46 -9.49 -10.22
N SER A 186 -9.58 -8.88 -9.42
CA SER A 186 -8.24 -8.50 -9.88
C SER A 186 -7.34 -9.70 -10.23
N PHE A 187 -7.70 -10.92 -9.80
CA PHE A 187 -7.04 -12.17 -10.17
C PHE A 187 -7.74 -12.84 -11.37
N GLY A 188 -8.67 -12.16 -12.03
CA GLY A 188 -9.48 -12.66 -13.13
C GLY A 188 -10.91 -13.01 -12.73
N TRP A 189 -11.83 -12.94 -13.69
CA TRP A 189 -13.24 -13.30 -13.52
C TRP A 189 -13.85 -13.75 -14.85
N GLY A 190 -14.96 -14.50 -14.79
CA GLY A 190 -15.58 -15.12 -15.98
C GLY A 190 -16.65 -14.27 -16.68
N PHE A 191 -16.37 -13.01 -16.99
CA PHE A 191 -17.26 -12.14 -17.77
C PHE A 191 -16.95 -12.15 -19.27
#